data_AF-Q0DDK5-F1
#
_entry.id   AF-Q0DDK5-F1
#
_cell.length_a   1.000
_cell.length_b   1.000
_cell.length_c   1.000
_cell.angle_alpha   90.00
_cell.angle_beta   90.00
_cell.angle_gamma   90.00
#
_symmetry.space_group_name_H-M   'P 1'
#
loop_
_entity.id
_entity.type
_entity.pdbx_description
1 polymer ?
#
loop_
_entity_poly.entity_id
_entity_poly.type
_entity_poly.pdbx_seq_one_letter_code
_entity_poly.pdbx_strand_id
1 'polypeptide(L)' 'MFFLDKQVVIPLHQLRAANPSVSKVNPAEKYIQVVSVEGHEFWFMGFLMYDKAVCSLQEAMNSAREMQP' A
#
# COMPACT_ATOMS: atom_id res chain seq x y z
N MET A 1 10.65 8.79 1.22
CA MET A 1 10.14 8.69 -0.16
C MET A 1 11.15 9.33 -1.08
N PHE A 2 11.51 8.66 -2.18
CA PHE A 2 12.45 9.20 -3.16
C PHE A 2 11.77 9.35 -4.51
N PHE A 3 11.96 10.50 -5.13
CA PHE A 3 11.54 10.76 -6.51
C PHE A 3 12.75 10.48 -7.42
N LEU A 4 12.71 9.38 -8.16
CA LEU A 4 13.73 9.02 -9.14
C LEU A 4 13.23 9.38 -10.53
N ASP A 5 13.57 10.57 -11.02
CA ASP A 5 13.33 11.22 -12.33
C ASP A 5 11.89 11.20 -12.90
N LYS A 6 11.14 10.11 -12.73
CA LYS A 6 9.72 9.90 -13.04
C LYS A 6 8.98 8.95 -12.08
N GLN A 7 9.67 8.32 -11.12
CA GLN A 7 9.10 7.27 -10.27
C GLN A 7 9.14 7.66 -8.79
N VAL A 8 8.07 7.30 -8.08
CA VAL A 8 8.00 7.40 -6.62
C VAL A 8 8.40 6.05 -6.02
N VAL A 9 9.49 6.04 -5.26
CA VAL A 9 9.92 4.87 -4.50
C VAL A 9 9.64 5.10 -3.02
N ILE A 10 8.85 4.20 -2.45
CA ILE A 10 8.52 4.20 -1.02
C ILE A 10 9.16 2.96 -0.40
N PRO A 11 10.21 3.12 0.43
CA PRO A 11 10.79 1.99 1.15
C PRO A 11 9.76 1.33 2.06
N LEU A 12 9.76 0.00 2.16
CA LEU A 12 8.78 -0.75 2.95
C LEU A 12 8.76 -0.33 4.43
N HIS A 13 9.92 -0.04 5.02
CA HIS A 13 10.00 0.45 6.40
C HIS A 13 9.37 1.84 6.61
N GLN A 14 9.12 2.60 5.54
CA GLN A 14 8.40 3.88 5.59
C GLN A 14 6.89 3.70 5.39
N LEU A 15 6.40 2.46 5.26
CA LEU A 15 4.97 2.18 5.18
C LEU A 15 4.39 1.89 6.56
N ARG A 16 3.37 2.69 6.92
CA ARG A 16 2.58 2.53 8.13
C ARG A 16 1.42 1.56 7.93
N ALA A 17 0.70 1.64 6.82
CA ALA A 17 -0.41 0.74 6.55
C ALA A 17 -0.63 0.51 5.05
N ALA A 18 -1.22 -0.64 4.73
CA ALA A 18 -1.85 -0.92 3.44
C ALA A 18 -3.28 -1.39 3.74
N ASN A 19 -4.25 -0.47 3.66
CA ASN A 19 -5.63 -0.70 4.06
C ASN A 19 -6.48 -1.04 2.83
N PRO A 20 -7.21 -2.17 2.83
CA PRO A 20 -8.25 -2.42 1.84
C PRO A 20 -9.40 -1.43 2.01
N SER A 21 -9.95 -0.95 0.90
CA SER A 21 -11.13 -0.08 0.88
C SER A 21 -12.00 -0.42 -0.32
N VAL A 22 -13.32 -0.47 -0.11
CA VAL A 22 -14.31 -0.74 -1.16
C VAL A 22 -15.29 0.42 -1.20
N SER A 23 -15.61 0.91 -2.40
CA SER A 23 -16.59 1.98 -2.55
C SER A 23 -17.96 1.56 -2.05
N LYS A 24 -18.60 2.43 -1.26
CA LYS A 24 -19.96 2.21 -0.76
C LYS A 24 -21.03 2.36 -1.85
N VAL A 25 -20.70 3.10 -2.92
CA VAL A 25 -21.61 3.35 -4.05
C VAL A 25 -21.47 2.25 -5.09
N ASN A 26 -20.24 1.79 -5.33
CA ASN A 26 -19.94 0.74 -6.31
C ASN A 26 -19.01 -0.33 -5.72
N PRO A 27 -19.54 -1.46 -5.22
CA PRO A 27 -18.72 -2.51 -4.61
C PRO A 27 -17.67 -3.16 -5.54
N ALA A 28 -17.77 -2.95 -6.86
CA ALA A 28 -16.76 -3.40 -7.81
C ALA A 28 -15.49 -2.51 -7.80
N GLU A 29 -15.60 -1.26 -7.33
CA GLU A 29 -14.47 -0.37 -7.15
C GLU A 29 -13.76 -0.65 -5.83
N LYS A 30 -12.60 -1.28 -5.95
CA LYS A 30 -11.75 -1.63 -4.83
C LYS A 30 -10.43 -0.86 -4.90
N TYR A 31 -10.01 -0.37 -3.75
CA TYR A 31 -8.86 0.47 -3.56
C TYR A 31 -7.96 -0.08 -2.46
N ILE A 32 -6.66 0.16 -2.57
CA ILE A 32 -5.69 -0.08 -1.50
C ILE A 32 -5.11 1.27 -1.12
N GLN A 33 -5.37 1.70 0.11
CA GLN A 33 -4.78 2.90 0.67
C GLN A 33 -3.44 2.53 1.31
N VAL A 34 -2.36 3.02 0.74
CA VAL A 34 -1.01 2.88 1.28
C VAL A 34 -0.64 4.17 2.02
N VAL A 35 -0.37 4.06 3.31
CA VAL A 35 -0.08 5.18 4.20
C VAL A 35 1.37 5.11 4.63
N SER A 36 2.11 6.20 4.44
CA SER A 36 3.50 6.30 4.91
C SER A 36 3.57 6.65 6.41
N VAL A 37 4.75 6.45 7.01
CA VAL A 37 5.02 6.87 8.40
C VAL A 37 4.84 8.38 8.61
N GLU A 38 5.09 9.18 7.58
CA GLU A 38 4.89 10.64 7.57
C GLU A 38 3.43 11.07 7.29
N GLY A 39 2.51 10.11 7.09
CA GLY A 39 1.10 10.40 6.85
C GLY A 39 0.73 10.71 5.39
N HIS A 40 1.67 10.66 4.44
CA HIS A 40 1.32 10.68 3.02
C HIS A 40 0.49 9.45 2.63
N GLU A 41 -0.55 9.65 1.84
CA GLU A 41 -1.46 8.60 1.39
C GLU A 41 -1.39 8.40 -0.13
N PHE A 42 -1.36 7.13 -0.54
CA PHE A 42 -1.37 6.71 -1.94
C PHE A 42 -2.52 5.74 -2.15
N TRP A 43 -3.32 6.00 -3.18
CA TRP A 43 -4.48 5.18 -3.51
C TRP A 43 -4.20 4.38 -4.78
N PHE A 44 -4.17 3.06 -4.63
CA PHE A 44 -4.02 2.14 -5.74
C PHE A 44 -5.37 1.48 -6.06
N MET A 45 -5.66 1.30 -7.34
CA MET A 45 -6.88 0.65 -7.85
C MET A 45 -6.55 -0.19 -9.08
N GLY A 46 -7.49 -1.00 -9.54
CA GLY A 46 -7.34 -1.77 -10.78
C GLY A 46 -6.57 -3.09 -10.64
N PHE A 47 -6.36 -3.58 -9.42
CA PHE A 47 -5.81 -4.93 -9.22
C PHE A 47 -6.82 -6.01 -9.60
N LEU A 48 -6.48 -6.83 -10.60
CA LEU A 48 -7.29 -8.00 -10.96
C LEU A 48 -7.42 -8.99 -9.79
N MET A 49 -6.31 -9.22 -9.07
CA MET A 49 -6.25 -10.08 -7.89
C MET A 49 -6.20 -9.23 -6.62
N TYR A 50 -7.20 -8.37 -6.43
CA TYR A 50 -7.25 -7.37 -5.35
C TYR A 50 -6.91 -7.95 -3.96
N ASP A 51 -7.58 -9.02 -3.53
CA ASP A 51 -7.40 -9.58 -2.18
C ASP A 51 -5.98 -10.13 -1.99
N LYS A 52 -5.39 -10.72 -3.03
CA LYS A 52 -3.98 -11.17 -3.01
C LYS A 52 -3.02 -9.99 -2.96
N ALA A 53 -3.29 -8.90 -3.69
CA ALA A 53 -2.46 -7.70 -3.67
C ALA A 53 -2.44 -7.05 -2.27
N VAL A 54 -3.59 -6.98 -1.60
CA VAL A 54 -3.68 -6.52 -0.21
C VAL A 54 -2.83 -7.40 0.71
N CYS A 55 -2.99 -8.73 0.62
CA CYS A 55 -2.23 -9.70 1.40
C CYS A 55 -0.71 -9.53 1.19
N SER A 56 -0.26 -9.50 -0.06
CA SER A 56 1.16 -9.35 -0.40
C SER A 56 1.76 -8.04 0.10
N LEU A 57 1.03 -6.92 0.02
CA LEU A 57 1.51 -5.64 0.56
C LEU A 57 1.66 -5.70 2.07
N GLN A 58 0.66 -6.24 2.77
CA GLN A 58 0.68 -6.36 4.23
C GLN A 58 1.78 -7.32 4.71
N GLU A 59 1.97 -8.46 4.04
CA GLU A 59 3.06 -9.40 4.32
C GLU A 59 4.42 -8.74 4.13
N ALA A 60 4.66 -8.06 3.00
CA ALA A 60 5.92 -7.38 2.73
C ALA A 60 6.23 -6.31 3.80
N MET A 61 5.21 -5.57 4.24
CA MET A 61 5.36 -4.58 5.31
C MET A 61 5.66 -5.22 6.66
N ASN A 62 5.01 -6.34 7.00
CA ASN A 62 5.26 -7.06 8.24
C ASN A 62 6.67 -7.65 8.26
N SER A 63 7.11 -8.31 7.18
CA SER A 63 8.48 -8.81 7.04
C SER A 63 9.51 -7.68 7.13
N ALA A 64 9.23 -6.52 6.53
CA ALA A 64 10.11 -5.36 6.64
C ALA A 64 10.26 -4.84 8.08
N ARG A 65 9.21 -4.94 8.90
CA ARG A 65 9.25 -4.56 10.32
C ARG A 65 9.99 -5.57 11.18
N GLU A 66 9.82 -6.86 10.90
CA GLU A 66 10.54 -7.94 11.61
C GLU A 66 12.05 -7.90 11.36
N MET A 67 12.48 -7.37 10.21
CA MET A 67 13.91 -7.14 9.92
C MET A 67 14.49 -5.89 10.58
N GLN A 68 13.69 -5.03 11.21
CA GLN A 68 14.20 -3.88 11.93
C GLN A 68 14.65 -4.30 13.33
N PRO A 69 15.90 -3.98 13.74
CA PRO A 69 16.43 -4.31 15.06
C PRO A 69 15.70 -3.58 16.19
#